data_AF-A0A3B8JY92-F1
#
_entry.id   AF-A0A3B8JY92-F1
#
_cell.length_a   1.000
_cell.length_b   1.000
_cell.length_c   1.000
_cell.angle_alpha   90.00
_cell.angle_beta   90.00
_cell.angle_gamma   90.00
#
_symmetry.space_group_name_H-M   'P 1'
#
loop_
_entity.id
_entity.type
_entity.pdbx_description
1 polymer ?
#
loop_
_entity_poly.entity_id
_entity_poly.type
_entity_poly.pdbx_seq_one_letter_code
_entity_poly.pdbx_strand_id
1 'polypeptide(L)'
;MLVFKHWVRAVRPWVYPASIVPIFLGGILALDDGFFNPFLFSLTLVGGVLIHSATNLFNDYFDFLNGLDTPYSYGSSGVLVEGLLSPGQILKGGIVTVLLVVPIALYLFMVRGPVLLLLGALGILAGYF
;
A
#
# COMPACT_ATOMS: atom_id res chain seq x y z
N MET A 1 -9.79 -14.09 16.84
CA MET A 1 -10.44 -12.76 16.79
C MET A 1 -9.51 -11.60 17.17
N LEU A 2 -8.63 -11.75 18.18
CA LEU A 2 -7.64 -10.72 18.58
C LEU A 2 -6.55 -10.46 17.52
N VAL A 3 -5.93 -11.51 16.97
CA VAL A 3 -4.84 -11.40 15.98
C VAL A 3 -5.27 -10.63 14.72
N PHE A 4 -6.48 -10.86 14.23
CA PHE A 4 -7.01 -10.16 13.06
C PHE A 4 -7.13 -8.64 13.30
N LYS A 5 -7.57 -8.22 14.50
CA LYS A 5 -7.66 -6.80 14.85
C LYS A 5 -6.30 -6.12 14.86
N HIS A 6 -5.24 -6.81 15.29
CA HIS A 6 -3.88 -6.27 15.26
C HIS A 6 -3.40 -6.05 13.82
N TRP A 7 -3.72 -6.96 12.90
CA TRP A 7 -3.39 -6.79 11.48
C TRP A 7 -4.18 -5.66 10.82
N VAL A 8 -5.48 -5.51 11.12
CA VAL A 8 -6.28 -4.37 10.66
C VAL A 8 -5.67 -3.05 11.15
N ARG A 9 -5.21 -3.01 12.40
CA ARG A 9 -4.51 -1.84 12.94
C ARG A 9 -3.18 -1.59 12.21
N ALA A 10 -2.38 -2.63 11.97
CA ALA A 10 -1.08 -2.55 11.32
C ALA A 10 -1.15 -2.02 9.88
N VAL A 11 -2.14 -2.46 9.09
CA VAL A 11 -2.28 -2.02 7.70
C VAL A 11 -2.92 -0.63 7.57
N ARG A 12 -3.48 -0.09 8.66
CA ARG A 12 -4.04 1.28 8.78
C ARG A 12 -5.03 1.62 7.65
N PRO A 13 -6.18 0.94 7.53
CA PRO A 13 -7.11 1.15 6.41
C PRO A 13 -7.70 2.56 6.35
N TRP A 14 -7.72 3.30 7.47
CA TRP A 14 -8.18 4.69 7.50
C TRP A 14 -7.28 5.67 6.73
N VAL A 15 -6.03 5.29 6.39
CA VAL A 15 -5.15 6.11 5.52
C VAL A 15 -5.25 5.76 4.04
N TYR A 16 -5.94 4.67 3.68
CA TYR A 16 -6.14 4.28 2.27
C TYR A 16 -6.82 5.32 1.38
N PRO A 17 -7.67 6.24 1.86
CA PRO A 17 -8.20 7.31 1.01
C PRO A 17 -7.11 8.08 0.25
N ALA A 18 -5.91 8.24 0.81
CA ALA A 18 -4.79 8.89 0.13
C ALA A 18 -4.37 8.19 -1.18
N SER A 19 -4.59 6.87 -1.30
CA SER A 19 -4.33 6.13 -2.55
C SER A 19 -5.61 5.80 -3.32
N ILE A 20 -6.73 5.59 -2.65
CA ILE A 20 -8.00 5.24 -3.31
C ILE A 20 -8.55 6.42 -4.10
N VAL A 21 -8.55 7.63 -3.52
CA VAL A 21 -9.10 8.83 -4.18
C VAL A 21 -8.47 9.10 -5.55
N PRO A 22 -7.13 9.15 -5.72
CA PRO A 22 -6.54 9.37 -7.05
C PRO A 22 -6.82 8.23 -8.04
N ILE A 23 -6.95 6.98 -7.57
CA ILE A 23 -7.35 5.85 -8.43
C ILE A 23 -8.77 6.05 -8.96
N PHE A 24 -9.70 6.44 -8.09
CA PHE A 24 -11.08 6.76 -8.49
C PHE A 24 -11.14 7.94 -9.46
N LEU A 25 -10.37 9.00 -9.20
CA LEU A 25 -10.27 10.14 -10.12
C LEU A 25 -9.80 9.69 -11.52
N GLY A 26 -8.75 8.87 -11.59
CA GLY A 26 -8.30 8.29 -12.87
C GLY A 26 -9.35 7.40 -13.53
N GLY A 27 -10.12 6.64 -12.75
CA GLY A 27 -11.25 5.85 -13.24
C GLY A 27 -12.38 6.71 -13.82
N ILE A 28 -12.73 7.83 -13.17
CA ILE A 28 -13.75 8.78 -13.63
C ILE A 28 -13.30 9.44 -14.94
N LEU A 29 -12.04 9.89 -15.03
CA LEU A 29 -11.50 10.46 -16.26
C LEU A 29 -11.52 9.45 -17.41
N ALA A 30 -11.12 8.20 -17.14
CA ALA A 30 -11.19 7.14 -18.15
C ALA A 30 -12.64 6.83 -18.57
N LEU A 31 -13.63 7.02 -17.69
CA LEU A 31 -15.04 6.83 -18.00
C LEU A 31 -15.56 7.95 -18.89
N ASP A 32 -15.20 9.19 -18.60
CA ASP A 32 -15.55 10.38 -19.39
C ASP A 32 -14.98 10.28 -20.82
N ASP A 33 -13.73 9.82 -20.95
CA ASP A 33 -13.07 9.63 -22.26
C ASP A 33 -13.52 8.35 -23.00
N GLY A 34 -14.40 7.52 -22.42
CA GLY A 34 -14.89 6.28 -23.04
C GLY A 34 -13.90 5.10 -23.04
N PHE A 35 -12.81 5.18 -22.27
CA PHE A 35 -11.78 4.15 -22.16
C PHE A 35 -11.83 3.33 -20.85
N PHE A 36 -12.88 3.51 -20.04
CA PHE A 36 -13.02 2.81 -18.78
C PHE A 36 -13.13 1.29 -18.97
N ASN A 37 -12.29 0.56 -18.25
CA ASN A 37 -12.33 -0.88 -18.20
C ASN A 37 -12.49 -1.30 -16.72
N PRO A 38 -13.63 -1.88 -16.33
CA PRO A 38 -13.90 -2.22 -14.93
C PRO A 38 -12.92 -3.25 -14.37
N PHE A 39 -12.41 -4.16 -15.21
CA PHE A 39 -11.43 -5.16 -14.80
C PHE A 39 -10.09 -4.52 -14.48
N LEU A 40 -9.57 -3.65 -15.36
CA LEU A 40 -8.33 -2.92 -15.12
C LEU A 40 -8.45 -1.96 -13.93
N PHE A 41 -9.59 -1.27 -13.79
CA PHE A 41 -9.85 -0.43 -12.62
C PHE A 41 -9.80 -1.23 -11.32
N SER A 42 -10.46 -2.40 -11.28
CA SER A 42 -10.47 -3.28 -10.10
C SER A 42 -9.07 -3.77 -9.75
N LEU A 43 -8.27 -4.16 -10.74
CA LEU A 43 -6.87 -4.53 -10.54
C LEU A 43 -6.04 -3.38 -9.99
N THR A 44 -6.19 -2.16 -10.52
CA THR A 44 -5.51 -0.97 -10.02
C THR A 44 -5.91 -0.67 -8.57
N LEU A 45 -7.19 -0.80 -8.22
CA LEU A 45 -7.68 -0.55 -6.86
C LEU A 45 -7.12 -1.57 -5.88
N VAL A 46 -7.19 -2.88 -6.19
CA VAL A 46 -6.63 -3.94 -5.36
C VAL A 46 -5.12 -3.78 -5.24
N GLY A 47 -4.43 -3.52 -6.35
CA GLY A 47 -3.00 -3.27 -6.37
C GLY A 47 -2.60 -2.07 -5.51
N GLY A 48 -3.34 -0.98 -5.61
CA GLY A 48 -3.15 0.24 -4.81
C GLY A 48 -3.31 -0.01 -3.31
N VAL A 49 -4.34 -0.75 -2.90
CA VAL A 49 -4.54 -1.11 -1.49
C VAL A 49 -3.43 -2.03 -0.96
N LEU A 50 -3.01 -3.02 -1.76
CA LEU A 50 -1.93 -3.93 -1.38
C LEU A 50 -0.61 -3.17 -1.23
N ILE A 51 -0.20 -2.34 -2.20
CA ILE A 51 1.06 -1.61 -2.10
C ILE A 51 1.03 -0.58 -0.96
N HIS A 52 -0.10 0.10 -0.73
CA HIS A 52 -0.27 1.00 0.42
C HIS A 52 -0.13 0.23 1.75
N SER A 53 -0.73 -0.95 1.85
CA SER A 53 -0.60 -1.81 3.03
C SER A 53 0.84 -2.24 3.27
N ALA A 54 1.56 -2.62 2.21
CA ALA A 54 2.97 -2.96 2.30
C ALA A 54 3.81 -1.78 2.80
N THR A 55 3.59 -0.58 2.25
CA THR A 55 4.25 0.65 2.71
C THR A 55 3.99 0.91 4.19
N ASN A 56 2.75 0.78 4.66
CA ASN A 56 2.44 0.96 6.07
C ASN A 56 3.15 -0.04 6.98
N LEU A 57 3.22 -1.31 6.58
CA LEU A 57 3.91 -2.35 7.33
C LEU A 57 5.43 -2.14 7.35
N PHE A 58 6.02 -1.73 6.24
CA PHE A 58 7.46 -1.44 6.18
C PHE A 58 7.82 -0.20 6.98
N ASN A 59 7.02 0.87 6.91
CA ASN A 59 7.23 2.07 7.71
C ASN A 59 7.22 1.71 9.20
N ASP A 60 6.20 1.01 9.69
CA ASP A 60 6.16 0.57 11.09
C ASP A 60 7.38 -0.28 11.47
N TYR A 61 7.82 -1.21 10.60
CA TYR A 61 8.98 -2.05 10.86
C TYR A 61 10.28 -1.25 10.97
N PHE A 62 10.56 -0.38 9.99
CA PHE A 62 11.80 0.38 9.95
C PHE A 62 11.81 1.49 11.01
N ASP A 63 10.67 2.16 11.23
CA ASP A 63 10.54 3.19 12.27
C ASP A 63 10.72 2.59 13.66
N PHE A 64 10.19 1.39 13.90
CA PHE A 64 10.44 0.65 15.14
C PHE A 64 11.92 0.27 15.31
N LEU A 65 12.57 -0.27 14.28
CA LEU A 65 13.99 -0.66 14.37
C LEU A 65 14.92 0.54 14.56
N ASN A 66 14.58 1.69 13.96
CA ASN A 66 15.34 2.93 14.09
C ASN A 66 15.00 3.72 15.37
N GLY A 67 14.06 3.23 16.19
CA GLY A 67 13.64 3.87 17.44
C GLY A 67 12.84 5.16 17.24
N LEU A 68 12.26 5.38 16.06
CA LEU A 68 11.44 6.55 15.72
C LEU A 68 10.01 6.42 16.28
N ASP A 69 9.50 5.20 16.36
CA ASP A 69 8.19 4.91 16.93
C ASP A 69 8.22 4.83 18.46
N THR A 70 7.37 5.64 19.09
CA THR A 70 7.18 5.74 20.55
C THR A 70 5.70 5.58 20.89
N PRO A 71 5.32 5.35 22.16
CA PRO A 71 3.92 5.32 22.59
C PRO A 71 3.15 6.63 22.31
N TYR A 72 3.86 7.73 22.04
CA TYR A 72 3.29 9.05 21.75
C TYR A 72 3.37 9.42 20.27
N SER A 73 3.91 8.55 19.41
CA SER A 73 4.04 8.81 17.98
C SER A 73 2.67 8.83 17.31
N TYR A 74 2.39 9.92 16.59
CA TYR A 74 1.18 10.05 15.79
C TYR A 74 1.41 9.46 14.39
N GLY A 75 0.48 8.63 13.92
CA GLY A 75 0.53 8.04 12.59
C GLY A 75 1.10 6.62 12.53
N SER A 76 1.92 6.21 13.51
CA SER A 76 2.30 4.80 13.71
C SER A 76 1.06 3.95 14.00
N SER A 77 1.06 2.68 13.60
CA SER A 77 0.02 1.77 14.08
C SER A 77 0.17 1.44 15.57
N GLY A 78 1.36 1.59 16.16
CA GLY A 78 1.67 1.26 17.55
C GLY A 78 1.76 -0.24 17.87
N VAL A 79 1.51 -1.13 16.88
CA VAL A 79 1.42 -2.58 17.14
C VAL A 79 2.75 -3.21 17.57
N LEU A 80 3.88 -2.66 17.11
CA LEU A 80 5.22 -3.11 17.51
C LEU A 80 5.62 -2.56 18.88
N VAL A 81 5.35 -1.27 19.12
CA VAL A 81 5.61 -0.58 20.40
C VAL A 81 4.84 -1.25 21.56
N GLU A 82 3.60 -1.65 21.31
CA GLU A 82 2.75 -2.35 22.28
C GLU A 82 3.02 -3.87 22.38
N GLY A 83 3.91 -4.42 21.54
CA GLY A 83 4.22 -5.86 21.51
C GLY A 83 3.07 -6.75 21.03
N LEU A 84 2.09 -6.20 20.30
CA LEU A 84 0.92 -6.92 19.79
C LEU A 84 1.24 -7.83 18.59
N LEU A 85 2.28 -7.47 17.83
CA LEU A 85 2.89 -8.25 16.76
C LEU A 85 4.41 -8.15 16.89
N SER A 86 5.13 -9.18 16.44
CA SER A 86 6.59 -9.15 16.42
C SER A 86 7.12 -8.45 15.15
N PRO A 87 8.34 -7.87 15.19
CA PRO A 87 8.95 -7.26 14.00
C PRO A 87 9.04 -8.24 12.81
N GLY A 88 9.35 -9.52 13.08
CA GLY A 88 9.39 -10.56 12.06
C GLY A 88 8.02 -10.86 11.44
N GLN A 89 6.93 -10.75 12.21
CA GLN A 89 5.58 -10.87 11.67
C GLN A 89 5.27 -9.71 10.72
N ILE A 90 5.51 -8.46 11.14
CA ILE A 90 5.25 -7.28 10.32
C ILE A 90 6.07 -7.31 9.02
N LEU A 91 7.38 -7.59 9.10
CA LEU A 91 8.23 -7.71 7.92
C LEU A 91 7.72 -8.78 6.93
N LYS A 92 7.38 -9.97 7.44
CA LYS A 92 6.81 -11.05 6.61
C LYS A 92 5.48 -10.63 5.99
N GLY A 93 4.63 -9.93 6.74
CA GLY A 93 3.35 -9.39 6.24
C GLY A 93 3.57 -8.41 5.08
N GLY A 94 4.52 -7.48 5.23
CA GLY A 94 4.91 -6.54 4.17
C GLY A 94 5.39 -7.27 2.91
N ILE A 95 6.32 -8.22 3.06
CA ILE A 95 6.85 -9.03 1.95
C ILE A 95 5.74 -9.80 1.23
N VAL A 96 4.87 -10.50 1.96
CA VAL A 96 3.74 -11.24 1.37
C VAL A 96 2.83 -10.31 0.58
N THR A 97 2.54 -9.13 1.12
CA THR A 97 1.67 -8.15 0.47
C THR A 97 2.28 -7.63 -0.83
N VAL A 98 3.60 -7.36 -0.85
CA VAL A 98 4.32 -7.02 -2.08
C VAL A 98 4.24 -8.16 -3.09
N LEU A 99 4.51 -9.40 -2.69
CA LEU A 99 4.46 -10.56 -3.59
C LEU A 99 3.08 -10.73 -4.24
N LEU A 100 2.00 -10.41 -3.53
CA LEU A 100 0.64 -10.42 -4.07
C LEU A 100 0.41 -9.30 -5.11
N VAL A 101 1.09 -8.17 -4.97
CA VAL A 101 0.96 -7.03 -5.91
C VAL A 101 1.74 -7.23 -7.20
N VAL A 102 2.86 -7.95 -7.16
CA VAL A 102 3.74 -8.21 -8.32
C VAL A 102 2.97 -8.71 -9.56
N PRO A 103 2.14 -9.78 -9.49
CA PRO A 103 1.42 -10.24 -10.67
C PRO A 103 0.44 -9.21 -11.23
N ILE A 104 -0.19 -8.40 -10.36
CA ILE A 104 -1.10 -7.31 -10.78
C ILE A 104 -0.31 -6.24 -11.52
N ALA A 105 0.82 -5.81 -10.97
CA ALA A 105 1.69 -4.80 -11.58
C ALA A 105 2.24 -5.26 -12.93
N LEU A 106 2.69 -6.52 -13.03
CA LEU A 106 3.16 -7.11 -14.28
C LEU A 106 2.06 -7.17 -15.34
N TYR A 107 0.85 -7.59 -14.97
CA TYR A 107 -0.27 -7.65 -15.89
C TYR A 107 -0.66 -6.25 -16.40
N LEU A 108 -0.79 -5.26 -15.50
CA LEU A 108 -1.10 -3.88 -15.89
C LEU A 108 -0.02 -3.30 -16.81
N PHE A 109 1.26 -3.56 -16.52
CA PHE A 109 2.39 -3.18 -17.37
C PHE A 109 2.31 -3.80 -18.77
N MET A 110 2.00 -5.09 -18.89
CA MET A 110 1.88 -5.75 -20.19
C MET A 110 0.74 -5.15 -21.04
N VAL A 111 -0.35 -4.72 -20.42
CA VAL A 111 -1.53 -4.19 -21.13
C VAL A 111 -1.42 -2.70 -21.46
N ARG A 112 -0.81 -1.89 -20.58
CA ARG A 112 -0.76 -0.42 -20.74
C ARG A 112 0.63 0.11 -21.12
N GLY A 113 1.64 -0.75 -21.13
CA GLY A 113 2.98 -0.44 -21.61
C GLY A 113 3.85 0.33 -20.61
N PRO A 114 5.00 0.84 -21.08
CA PRO A 114 6.09 1.34 -20.24
C PRO A 114 5.79 2.65 -19.50
N VAL A 115 4.73 3.38 -19.87
CA VAL A 115 4.29 4.59 -19.14
C VAL A 115 4.02 4.28 -17.67
N LEU A 116 3.52 3.07 -17.34
CA LEU A 116 3.33 2.67 -15.94
C LEU A 116 4.64 2.55 -15.17
N LEU A 117 5.75 2.16 -15.81
CA LEU A 117 7.06 2.12 -15.14
C LEU A 117 7.55 3.53 -14.83
N LEU A 118 7.33 4.48 -15.73
CA LEU A 118 7.67 5.88 -15.49
C LEU A 118 6.87 6.44 -14.32
N LEU A 119 5.54 6.22 -14.29
CA LEU A 119 4.68 6.66 -13.19
C LEU A 119 5.09 6.02 -11.86
N GLY A 120 5.40 4.72 -11.86
CA GLY A 120 5.92 4.01 -10.69
C GLY A 120 7.25 4.58 -10.21
N ALA A 121 8.19 4.84 -11.12
CA ALA A 121 9.48 5.43 -10.79
C ALA A 121 9.35 6.85 -10.22
N LEU A 122 8.49 7.69 -10.81
CA LEU A 122 8.18 9.02 -10.28
C LEU A 122 7.57 8.94 -8.88
N GLY A 123 6.68 7.96 -8.63
CA GLY A 123 6.12 7.72 -7.31
C GLY A 123 7.18 7.35 -6.27
N ILE A 124 8.13 6.49 -6.62
CA ILE A 124 9.25 6.12 -5.74
C ILE A 124 10.13 7.34 -5.44
N LEU A 125 10.46 8.13 -6.47
CA LEU A 125 11.27 9.34 -6.30
C LEU A 125 10.55 10.37 -5.42
N ALA A 126 9.24 10.58 -5.64
CA ALA A 126 8.45 11.50 -4.84
C ALA A 126 8.33 11.04 -3.37
N GLY A 127 8.29 9.73 -3.11
CA GLY A 127 8.26 9.19 -1.75
C GLY A 127 9.60 9.17 -1.02
N TYR A 128 10.71 9.44 -1.72
CA TYR A 128 12.05 9.52 -1.11
C TYR A 128 12.33 10.88 -0.47
N PHE A 129 11.66 11.94 -0.92
CA PHE A 129 11.80 13.32 -0.41
C PHE A 129 10.67 13.67 0.56
#